data_AF-A0AAU5W0K5-F1
#
_entry.id   AF-A0AAU5W0K5-F1
#
_cell.length_a   1.000
_cell.length_b   1.000
_cell.length_c   1.000
_cell.angle_alpha   90.00
_cell.angle_beta   90.00
_cell.angle_gamma   90.00
#
_symmetry.space_group_name_H-M   'P 1'
#
loop_
_entity.id
_entity.type
_entity.pdbx_description
1 polymer ?
#
loop_
_entity_poly.entity_id
_entity_poly.type
_entity_poly.pdbx_seq_one_letter_code
_entity_poly.pdbx_strand_id
1 'polypeptide(L)'
;MSPARPRSLSVAALAVAALLAAAAPAVQAAPTAGTAPAALAAAPDIPLANVKAHLTQLQSIATANSGNRAHGRAGYKASVDYVKAKLDAAGYTTALQQFTSGGATGYNLIADWPGGDPNQVLMAGSHLDSVTSGAGINDNGSGSAAVLETALAVSRARLAPDKHLRFAWWGAEELGLVGSKYYVNNLATAERSKLAGYLNFDMIGSPNPGYFVYDDDPVIEQTFKDYYAGLSIPTEIETEGDGRSDHAPFKNAGVPVGGLFSGADYTKTSAQAQKWGGTAGQAFDRCYHSSCDTTANINDTALDRNSDAIAHAVWTLSAGTTTPPTGTVFSNAADVAVPDNGAAVTSPVSVTGRTGNAPSALKVAVDIKHTYRGDLVVDLLAPDGTAYRLKNSSGSDSADNVITTYTVNASSETANGTWKLQVRDVAAQDTGYIDSWGLTF
;
A
#
# COMPACT_ATOMS: atom_id res chain seq x y z
N MET A 1 -36.01 15.44 102.51
CA MET A 1 -34.67 15.18 101.96
C MET A 1 -34.51 16.12 100.75
N SER A 2 -34.31 17.41 100.97
CA SER A 2 -33.01 18.14 101.11
C SER A 2 -32.25 18.27 99.77
N PRO A 3 -31.54 19.38 99.49
CA PRO A 3 -32.02 20.76 99.39
C PRO A 3 -31.41 21.58 98.20
N ALA A 4 -31.98 22.78 97.97
CA ALA A 4 -31.37 24.08 97.65
C ALA A 4 -30.33 24.32 96.52
N ARG A 5 -30.69 25.25 95.59
CA ARG A 5 -29.91 26.42 95.04
C ARG A 5 -28.50 26.16 94.42
N PRO A 6 -27.76 27.16 93.87
CA PRO A 6 -28.05 28.34 93.05
C PRO A 6 -27.13 28.47 91.79
N ARG A 7 -27.23 29.63 91.12
CA ARG A 7 -26.43 30.20 90.01
C ARG A 7 -24.89 30.16 90.22
N SER A 8 -24.11 30.00 89.13
CA SER A 8 -23.19 31.03 88.57
C SER A 8 -22.14 30.52 87.55
N LEU A 9 -22.01 31.28 86.44
CA LEU A 9 -20.81 31.70 85.67
C LEU A 9 -19.79 30.68 85.10
N SER A 10 -19.51 30.81 83.78
CA SER A 10 -18.18 30.75 83.15
C SER A 10 -18.29 31.26 81.70
N VAL A 11 -17.90 32.52 81.43
CA VAL A 11 -16.67 32.99 80.76
C VAL A 11 -16.56 32.61 79.28
N ALA A 12 -16.61 33.66 78.44
CA ALA A 12 -16.37 33.64 77.01
C ALA A 12 -14.86 33.68 76.68
N ALA A 13 -14.47 32.98 75.62
CA ALA A 13 -13.19 33.18 74.95
C ALA A 13 -13.43 33.25 73.43
N LEU A 14 -13.17 34.43 72.86
CA LEU A 14 -13.10 34.68 71.42
C LEU A 14 -11.74 34.16 70.91
N ALA A 15 -11.76 33.31 69.89
CA ALA A 15 -10.57 32.98 69.10
C ALA A 15 -10.73 33.57 67.69
N VAL A 16 -9.83 34.48 67.33
CA VAL A 16 -9.66 35.06 66.00
C VAL A 16 -8.92 34.03 65.13
N ALA A 17 -9.55 33.53 64.08
CA ALA A 17 -8.90 32.70 63.07
C ALA A 17 -8.49 33.56 61.87
N ALA A 18 -7.18 33.68 61.64
CA ALA A 18 -6.61 34.31 60.47
C ALA A 18 -6.77 33.38 59.25
N LEU A 19 -7.37 33.87 58.16
CA LEU A 19 -7.36 33.20 56.86
C LEU A 19 -5.99 33.39 56.18
N LEU A 20 -5.22 32.31 56.09
CA LEU A 20 -4.11 32.18 55.14
C LEU A 20 -4.66 31.53 53.86
N ALA A 21 -4.73 32.29 52.78
CA ALA A 21 -5.01 31.75 51.45
C ALA A 21 -3.77 31.02 50.93
N ALA A 22 -3.76 29.69 51.04
CA ALA A 22 -2.79 28.85 50.36
C ALA A 22 -3.27 28.61 48.92
N ALA A 23 -2.55 29.18 47.94
CA ALA A 23 -2.72 28.83 46.54
C ALA A 23 -2.24 27.38 46.32
N ALA A 24 -3.16 26.48 46.00
CA ALA A 24 -2.84 25.14 45.56
C ALA A 24 -2.26 25.21 44.13
N PRO A 25 -1.16 24.49 43.82
CA PRO A 25 -0.68 24.40 42.45
C PRO A 25 -1.70 23.59 41.63
N ALA A 26 -2.17 24.16 40.54
CA ALA A 26 -2.97 23.45 39.54
C ALA A 26 -2.09 22.32 38.95
N VAL A 27 -2.46 21.08 39.24
CA VAL A 27 -1.88 19.91 38.56
C VAL A 27 -2.41 19.94 37.13
N GLN A 28 -1.60 20.48 36.21
CA GLN A 28 -1.83 20.32 34.79
C GLN A 28 -1.78 18.82 34.47
N ALA A 29 -2.90 18.27 34.02
CA ALA A 29 -2.94 16.95 33.44
C ALA A 29 -1.91 16.91 32.30
N ALA A 30 -0.99 15.95 32.37
CA ALA A 30 -0.02 15.72 31.33
C ALA A 30 -0.77 15.53 29.99
N PRO A 31 -0.32 16.14 28.89
CA PRO A 31 -0.91 15.88 27.58
C PRO A 31 -0.76 14.39 27.30
N THR A 32 -1.89 13.72 27.04
CA THR A 32 -1.88 12.38 26.48
C THR A 32 -1.03 12.43 25.22
N ALA A 33 0.11 11.73 25.23
CA ALA A 33 0.97 11.60 24.06
C ALA A 33 0.08 11.19 22.88
N GLY A 34 -0.03 12.06 21.88
CA GLY A 34 -0.65 11.72 20.61
C GLY A 34 0.08 10.50 20.09
N THR A 35 -0.65 9.40 19.92
CA THR A 35 -0.16 8.21 19.24
C THR A 35 0.42 8.66 17.91
N ALA A 36 1.73 8.44 17.71
CA ALA A 36 2.34 8.51 16.38
C ALA A 36 1.45 7.72 15.39
N PRO A 37 1.37 8.10 14.10
CA PRO A 37 0.81 7.20 13.10
C PRO A 37 1.53 5.87 13.27
N ALA A 38 0.77 4.82 13.60
CA ALA A 38 1.35 3.51 13.76
C ALA A 38 2.04 3.19 12.43
N ALA A 39 3.33 2.86 12.46
CA ALA A 39 3.94 2.15 11.35
C ALA A 39 2.99 1.00 10.99
N LEU A 40 2.67 0.85 9.71
CA LEU A 40 1.81 -0.25 9.24
C LEU A 40 2.32 -1.53 9.91
N ALA A 41 1.44 -2.19 10.67
CA ALA A 41 1.80 -3.44 11.32
C ALA A 41 2.35 -4.40 10.26
N ALA A 42 3.35 -5.21 10.61
CA ALA A 42 3.88 -6.22 9.71
C ALA A 42 2.73 -7.03 9.10
N ALA A 43 2.88 -7.42 7.83
CA ALA A 43 1.87 -8.22 7.14
C ALA A 43 1.50 -9.44 8.00
N PRO A 44 0.19 -9.73 8.17
CA PRO A 44 -0.21 -10.92 8.87
C PRO A 44 0.17 -12.17 8.05
N ASP A 45 0.44 -13.26 8.75
CA ASP A 45 0.44 -14.60 8.19
C ASP A 45 -0.90 -14.88 7.50
N ILE A 46 -0.85 -15.43 6.29
CA ILE A 46 -2.03 -15.79 5.50
C ILE A 46 -2.35 -17.26 5.77
N PRO A 47 -3.45 -17.59 6.47
CA PRO A 47 -3.69 -18.97 6.86
C PRO A 47 -3.91 -19.87 5.63
N LEU A 48 -3.00 -20.81 5.39
CA LEU A 48 -3.10 -21.79 4.29
C LEU A 48 -4.47 -22.47 4.24
N ALA A 49 -5.07 -22.77 5.39
CA ALA A 49 -6.39 -23.39 5.48
C ALA A 49 -7.48 -22.54 4.79
N ASN A 50 -7.40 -21.20 4.88
CA ASN A 50 -8.35 -20.30 4.24
C ASN A 50 -8.13 -20.27 2.72
N VAL A 51 -6.87 -20.20 2.27
CA VAL A 51 -6.51 -20.26 0.85
C VAL A 51 -7.02 -21.57 0.23
N LYS A 52 -6.78 -22.72 0.89
CA LYS A 52 -7.28 -24.02 0.45
C LYS A 52 -8.81 -24.13 0.47
N ALA A 53 -9.50 -23.43 1.36
CA ALA A 53 -10.95 -23.36 1.36
C ALA A 53 -11.49 -22.65 0.10
N HIS A 54 -10.80 -21.59 -0.36
CA HIS A 54 -11.11 -20.95 -1.64
C HIS A 54 -10.87 -21.89 -2.82
N LEU A 55 -9.74 -22.62 -2.84
CA LEU A 55 -9.48 -23.62 -3.89
C LEU A 55 -10.54 -24.72 -3.93
N THR A 56 -10.94 -25.22 -2.76
CA THR A 56 -12.02 -26.20 -2.62
C THR A 56 -13.33 -25.67 -3.20
N GLN A 57 -13.64 -24.40 -2.96
CA GLN A 57 -14.84 -23.78 -3.52
C GLN A 57 -14.75 -23.61 -5.04
N LEU A 58 -13.61 -23.18 -5.57
CA LEU A 58 -13.40 -23.08 -7.02
C LEU A 58 -13.52 -24.45 -7.70
N GLN A 59 -12.95 -25.50 -7.10
CA GLN A 59 -13.12 -26.89 -7.56
C GLN A 59 -14.59 -27.30 -7.56
N SER A 60 -15.33 -27.00 -6.48
CA SER A 60 -16.76 -27.31 -6.41
C SER A 60 -17.55 -26.56 -7.49
N ILE A 61 -17.21 -25.30 -7.77
CA ILE A 61 -17.81 -24.52 -8.84
C ILE A 61 -17.52 -25.16 -10.20
N ALA A 62 -16.28 -25.55 -10.48
CA ALA A 62 -15.92 -26.23 -11.71
C ALA A 62 -16.73 -27.53 -11.87
N THR A 63 -16.75 -28.39 -10.85
CA THR A 63 -17.51 -29.65 -10.85
C THR A 63 -19.00 -29.44 -11.13
N ALA A 64 -19.61 -28.42 -10.53
CA ALA A 64 -21.01 -28.08 -10.75
C ALA A 64 -21.29 -27.49 -12.15
N ASN A 65 -20.26 -27.05 -12.88
CA ASN A 65 -20.37 -26.35 -14.16
C ASN A 65 -19.53 -27.03 -15.26
N SER A 66 -19.74 -28.33 -15.44
CA SER A 66 -19.10 -29.13 -16.52
C SER A 66 -17.57 -29.25 -16.40
N GLY A 67 -17.04 -29.20 -15.18
CA GLY A 67 -15.65 -29.50 -14.87
C GLY A 67 -14.65 -28.37 -15.11
N ASN A 68 -15.09 -27.15 -15.41
CA ASN A 68 -14.19 -26.03 -15.73
C ASN A 68 -14.73 -24.68 -15.26
N ARG A 69 -13.86 -23.66 -15.31
CA ARG A 69 -14.16 -22.24 -15.00
C ARG A 69 -13.80 -21.34 -16.17
N ALA A 70 -13.89 -21.85 -17.40
CA ALA A 70 -13.43 -21.16 -18.59
C ALA A 70 -14.32 -20.00 -19.05
N HIS A 71 -13.71 -19.03 -19.73
CA HIS A 71 -14.42 -17.91 -20.36
C HIS A 71 -15.64 -18.37 -21.18
N GLY A 72 -16.74 -17.63 -21.08
CA GLY A 72 -18.00 -17.95 -21.76
C GLY A 72 -18.73 -19.21 -21.23
N ARG A 73 -18.24 -19.84 -20.16
CA ARG A 73 -18.93 -20.95 -19.47
C ARG A 73 -19.48 -20.49 -18.13
N ALA A 74 -20.50 -21.19 -17.65
CA ALA A 74 -21.19 -20.86 -16.40
C ALA A 74 -20.24 -20.90 -15.17
N GLY A 75 -19.24 -21.79 -15.18
CA GLY A 75 -18.26 -21.92 -14.11
C GLY A 75 -17.42 -20.66 -13.89
N TYR A 76 -17.10 -19.91 -14.95
CA TYR A 76 -16.37 -18.65 -14.81
C TYR A 76 -17.19 -17.62 -14.03
N LYS A 77 -18.43 -17.36 -14.46
CA LYS A 77 -19.29 -16.37 -13.81
C LYS A 77 -19.62 -16.76 -12.36
N ALA A 78 -19.82 -18.05 -12.10
CA ALA A 78 -20.00 -18.56 -10.74
C ALA A 78 -18.76 -18.35 -9.85
N SER A 79 -17.56 -18.44 -10.43
CA SER A 79 -16.30 -18.11 -9.74
C SER A 79 -16.23 -16.62 -9.40
N VAL A 80 -16.55 -15.75 -10.37
CA VAL A 80 -16.63 -14.30 -10.16
C VAL A 80 -17.61 -13.95 -9.04
N ASP A 81 -18.80 -14.57 -9.03
CA ASP A 81 -19.83 -14.31 -8.02
C ASP A 81 -19.39 -14.74 -6.62
N TYR A 82 -18.67 -15.85 -6.51
CA TYR A 82 -18.09 -16.28 -5.24
C TYR A 82 -17.08 -15.27 -4.68
N VAL A 83 -16.10 -14.86 -5.51
CA VAL A 83 -15.05 -13.92 -5.11
C VAL A 83 -15.67 -12.57 -4.75
N LYS A 84 -16.58 -12.06 -5.59
CA LYS A 84 -17.29 -10.80 -5.35
C LYS A 84 -18.06 -10.81 -4.03
N ALA A 85 -18.81 -11.88 -3.75
CA ALA A 85 -19.57 -11.98 -2.51
C ALA A 85 -18.70 -11.94 -1.25
N LYS A 86 -17.50 -12.52 -1.30
CA LYS A 86 -16.54 -12.46 -0.18
C LYS A 86 -16.00 -11.05 0.03
N LEU A 87 -15.66 -10.36 -1.06
CA LEU A 87 -15.14 -8.99 -1.02
C LEU A 87 -16.20 -7.98 -0.58
N ASP A 88 -17.42 -8.08 -1.10
CA ASP A 88 -18.56 -7.25 -0.69
C ASP A 88 -18.83 -7.40 0.82
N ALA A 89 -18.85 -8.64 1.31
CA ALA A 89 -19.04 -8.91 2.74
C ALA A 89 -17.89 -8.39 3.62
N ALA A 90 -16.70 -8.21 3.04
CA ALA A 90 -15.52 -7.65 3.70
C ALA A 90 -15.42 -6.12 3.60
N GLY A 91 -16.37 -5.45 2.94
CA GLY A 91 -16.45 -3.98 2.85
C GLY A 91 -15.72 -3.35 1.67
N TYR A 92 -15.31 -4.14 0.67
CA TYR A 92 -14.75 -3.62 -0.58
C TYR A 92 -15.82 -2.95 -1.44
N THR A 93 -15.41 -1.93 -2.20
CA THR A 93 -16.21 -1.43 -3.31
C THR A 93 -15.87 -2.25 -4.55
N THR A 94 -16.79 -3.11 -4.98
CA THR A 94 -16.55 -4.00 -6.13
C THR A 94 -17.24 -3.51 -7.41
N ALA A 95 -16.57 -3.71 -8.54
CA ALA A 95 -17.09 -3.42 -9.87
C ALA A 95 -16.88 -4.62 -10.81
N LEU A 96 -17.94 -4.96 -11.57
CA LEU A 96 -17.83 -5.92 -12.67
C LEU A 96 -17.63 -5.16 -13.98
N GLN A 97 -16.44 -5.30 -14.56
CA GLN A 97 -16.14 -4.75 -15.88
C GLN A 97 -16.44 -5.82 -16.92
N GLN A 98 -17.54 -5.65 -17.64
CA GLN A 98 -17.96 -6.57 -18.69
C GLN A 98 -17.24 -6.28 -20.02
N PHE A 99 -16.90 -7.33 -20.75
CA PHE A 99 -16.38 -7.26 -22.12
C PHE A 99 -16.93 -8.42 -22.96
N THR A 100 -16.68 -8.40 -24.28
CA THR A 100 -17.07 -9.50 -25.18
C THR A 100 -15.84 -10.03 -25.90
N SER A 101 -15.67 -11.35 -25.91
CA SER A 101 -14.61 -12.05 -26.64
C SER A 101 -15.09 -13.40 -27.14
N GLY A 102 -14.75 -13.75 -28.38
CA GLY A 102 -15.19 -15.00 -29.00
C GLY A 102 -16.72 -15.16 -29.07
N GLY A 103 -17.47 -14.06 -29.14
CA GLY A 103 -18.94 -14.06 -29.13
C GLY A 103 -19.58 -14.35 -27.77
N ALA A 104 -18.79 -14.47 -26.70
CA ALA A 104 -19.27 -14.67 -25.33
C ALA A 104 -18.93 -13.47 -24.44
N THR A 105 -19.77 -13.23 -23.45
CA THR A 105 -19.53 -12.22 -22.42
C THR A 105 -18.47 -12.70 -21.43
N GLY A 106 -17.44 -11.87 -21.21
CA GLY A 106 -16.44 -12.01 -20.15
C GLY A 106 -16.58 -10.91 -19.12
N TYR A 107 -15.93 -11.10 -17.97
CA TYR A 107 -15.96 -10.16 -16.85
C TYR A 107 -14.56 -10.01 -16.27
N ASN A 108 -14.18 -8.81 -15.86
CA ASN A 108 -13.16 -8.64 -14.82
C ASN A 108 -13.88 -8.24 -13.54
N LEU A 109 -13.36 -8.68 -12.39
CA LEU A 109 -13.80 -8.21 -11.09
C LEU A 109 -12.73 -7.29 -10.50
N ILE A 110 -13.10 -6.04 -10.23
CA ILE A 110 -12.24 -5.04 -9.59
C ILE A 110 -12.77 -4.80 -8.18
N ALA A 111 -11.88 -4.69 -7.19
CA ALA A 111 -12.24 -4.45 -5.81
C ALA A 111 -11.32 -3.42 -5.17
N ASP A 112 -11.88 -2.25 -4.87
CA ASP A 112 -11.19 -1.14 -4.23
C ASP A 112 -11.40 -1.17 -2.71
N TRP A 113 -10.32 -1.10 -1.94
CA TRP A 113 -10.38 -0.93 -0.49
C TRP A 113 -10.61 0.55 -0.16
N PRO A 114 -11.60 0.92 0.67
CA PRO A 114 -11.85 2.32 1.00
C PRO A 114 -10.65 2.99 1.71
N GLY A 115 -10.22 4.16 1.21
CA GLY A 115 -9.11 4.92 1.77
C GLY A 115 -7.83 4.85 0.93
N GLY A 116 -6.72 5.34 1.50
CA GLY A 116 -5.45 5.54 0.79
C GLY A 116 -5.49 6.72 -0.19
N ASP A 117 -4.31 7.11 -0.69
CA ASP A 117 -4.14 8.16 -1.69
C ASP A 117 -4.65 7.67 -3.05
N PRO A 118 -5.75 8.26 -3.58
CA PRO A 118 -6.31 7.86 -4.87
C PRO A 118 -5.37 8.15 -6.04
N ASN A 119 -4.31 8.97 -5.84
CA ASN A 119 -3.31 9.26 -6.86
C ASN A 119 -2.12 8.27 -6.84
N GLN A 120 -2.08 7.36 -5.87
CA GLN A 120 -1.12 6.27 -5.81
C GLN A 120 -1.85 4.96 -5.55
N VAL A 121 -2.13 4.22 -6.61
CA VAL A 121 -2.86 2.96 -6.57
C VAL A 121 -1.89 1.79 -6.68
N LEU A 122 -1.76 0.98 -5.65
CA LEU A 122 -1.11 -0.33 -5.75
C LEU A 122 -2.16 -1.37 -6.14
N MET A 123 -1.90 -2.07 -7.26
CA MET A 123 -2.75 -3.15 -7.73
C MET A 123 -2.14 -4.52 -7.45
N ALA A 124 -2.98 -5.49 -7.11
CA ALA A 124 -2.63 -6.91 -7.08
C ALA A 124 -3.70 -7.73 -7.81
N GLY A 125 -3.31 -8.70 -8.62
CA GLY A 125 -4.26 -9.49 -9.38
C GLY A 125 -3.77 -10.85 -9.86
N SER A 126 -4.73 -11.57 -10.42
CA SER A 126 -4.59 -12.93 -10.94
C SER A 126 -5.75 -13.19 -11.91
N HIS A 127 -5.54 -13.92 -13.02
CA HIS A 127 -6.71 -14.40 -13.75
C HIS A 127 -7.49 -15.43 -12.96
N LEU A 128 -8.79 -15.43 -13.20
CA LEU A 128 -9.76 -16.30 -12.54
C LEU A 128 -10.34 -17.33 -13.49
N ASP A 129 -10.17 -17.22 -14.81
CA ASP A 129 -10.57 -18.28 -15.71
C ASP A 129 -9.62 -19.47 -15.65
N SER A 130 -10.08 -20.60 -16.17
CA SER A 130 -9.28 -21.78 -16.46
C SER A 130 -9.41 -22.10 -17.95
N VAL A 131 -8.54 -22.94 -18.49
CA VAL A 131 -8.86 -23.71 -19.70
C VAL A 131 -10.14 -24.54 -19.55
N THR A 132 -10.73 -24.95 -20.67
CA THR A 132 -11.95 -25.80 -20.68
C THR A 132 -11.69 -27.25 -20.28
N SER A 133 -10.44 -27.70 -20.23
CA SER A 133 -10.07 -29.10 -20.00
C SER A 133 -10.17 -29.53 -18.53
N GLY A 134 -10.18 -28.57 -17.58
CA GLY A 134 -10.13 -28.86 -16.16
C GLY A 134 -10.54 -27.68 -15.28
N ALA A 135 -10.47 -27.90 -13.98
CA ALA A 135 -10.89 -26.93 -12.98
C ALA A 135 -9.91 -25.76 -12.83
N GLY A 136 -8.66 -25.92 -13.25
CA GLY A 136 -7.65 -24.86 -13.20
C GLY A 136 -7.33 -24.47 -11.75
N ILE A 137 -6.95 -25.42 -10.90
CA ILE A 137 -6.78 -25.17 -9.47
C ILE A 137 -5.41 -24.58 -9.18
N ASN A 138 -4.32 -25.13 -9.74
CA ASN A 138 -3.06 -24.42 -9.75
C ASN A 138 -3.13 -23.25 -10.72
N ASP A 139 -3.74 -23.45 -11.90
CA ASP A 139 -3.80 -22.49 -13.00
C ASP A 139 -5.23 -21.99 -13.30
N ASN A 140 -5.68 -20.87 -12.74
CA ASN A 140 -4.99 -20.07 -11.72
C ASN A 140 -5.86 -19.86 -10.47
N GLY A 141 -6.46 -20.95 -9.99
CA GLY A 141 -7.10 -20.98 -8.69
C GLY A 141 -6.14 -20.58 -7.56
N SER A 142 -4.86 -20.96 -7.65
CA SER A 142 -3.83 -20.71 -6.64
C SER A 142 -3.59 -19.22 -6.40
N GLY A 143 -3.29 -18.46 -7.47
CA GLY A 143 -3.14 -17.01 -7.41
C GLY A 143 -4.44 -16.32 -7.01
N SER A 144 -5.55 -16.72 -7.63
CA SER A 144 -6.89 -16.19 -7.32
C SER A 144 -7.27 -16.33 -5.84
N ALA A 145 -6.97 -17.47 -5.23
CA ALA A 145 -7.24 -17.73 -3.82
C ALA A 145 -6.33 -16.94 -2.88
N ALA A 146 -5.04 -16.83 -3.19
CA ALA A 146 -4.09 -16.10 -2.36
C ALA A 146 -4.33 -14.58 -2.40
N VAL A 147 -4.65 -14.03 -3.58
CA VAL A 147 -5.05 -12.62 -3.73
C VAL A 147 -6.34 -12.35 -2.96
N LEU A 148 -7.32 -13.27 -3.01
CA LEU A 148 -8.57 -13.12 -2.27
C LEU A 148 -8.32 -13.13 -0.77
N GLU A 149 -7.57 -14.11 -0.26
CA GLU A 149 -7.32 -14.19 1.17
C GLU A 149 -6.46 -13.02 1.68
N THR A 150 -5.55 -12.48 0.85
CA THR A 150 -4.83 -11.24 1.14
C THR A 150 -5.78 -10.05 1.26
N ALA A 151 -6.72 -9.89 0.33
CA ALA A 151 -7.74 -8.84 0.42
C ALA A 151 -8.63 -9.01 1.67
N LEU A 152 -9.02 -10.24 2.00
CA LEU A 152 -9.76 -10.51 3.24
C LEU A 152 -8.92 -10.20 4.49
N ALA A 153 -7.60 -10.43 4.46
CA ALA A 153 -6.69 -10.06 5.53
C ALA A 153 -6.59 -8.54 5.71
N VAL A 154 -6.57 -7.76 4.62
CA VAL A 154 -6.60 -6.28 4.66
C VAL A 154 -7.82 -5.80 5.44
N SER A 155 -9.00 -6.35 5.14
CA SER A 155 -10.24 -6.03 5.85
C SER A 155 -10.20 -6.46 7.32
N ARG A 156 -9.76 -7.69 7.64
CA ARG A 156 -9.66 -8.18 9.03
C ARG A 156 -8.71 -7.36 9.87
N ALA A 157 -7.58 -6.96 9.30
CA ALA A 157 -6.59 -6.09 9.95
C ALA A 157 -7.04 -4.62 10.00
N ARG A 158 -8.10 -4.25 9.27
CA ARG A 158 -8.55 -2.88 9.05
C ARG A 158 -7.40 -1.99 8.58
N LEU A 159 -6.66 -2.49 7.59
CA LEU A 159 -5.48 -1.81 7.09
C LEU A 159 -5.84 -0.39 6.63
N ALA A 160 -5.04 0.58 7.04
CA ALA A 160 -5.10 1.95 6.53
C ALA A 160 -3.82 2.19 5.72
N PRO A 161 -3.75 1.71 4.46
CA PRO A 161 -2.57 1.90 3.63
C PRO A 161 -2.45 3.37 3.20
N ASP A 162 -1.23 3.84 2.96
CA ASP A 162 -1.04 5.20 2.42
C ASP A 162 -1.40 5.24 0.94
N LYS A 163 -1.09 4.19 0.18
CA LYS A 163 -1.53 4.03 -1.21
C LYS A 163 -2.92 3.42 -1.24
N HIS A 164 -3.74 3.84 -2.20
CA HIS A 164 -5.00 3.18 -2.48
C HIS A 164 -4.76 1.72 -2.93
N LEU A 165 -5.48 0.76 -2.34
CA LEU A 165 -5.38 -0.65 -2.70
C LEU A 165 -6.51 -1.05 -3.64
N ARG A 166 -6.14 -1.63 -4.77
CA ARG A 166 -7.08 -2.21 -5.74
C ARG A 166 -6.70 -3.65 -6.06
N PHE A 167 -7.65 -4.57 -5.92
CA PHE A 167 -7.48 -5.96 -6.29
C PHE A 167 -8.25 -6.27 -7.58
N ALA A 168 -7.74 -7.20 -8.39
CA ALA A 168 -8.37 -7.56 -9.65
C ALA A 168 -8.32 -9.07 -9.93
N TRP A 169 -9.43 -9.58 -10.46
CA TRP A 169 -9.53 -10.91 -11.04
C TRP A 169 -9.88 -10.81 -12.51
N TRP A 170 -8.96 -11.26 -13.35
CA TRP A 170 -9.08 -11.13 -14.80
C TRP A 170 -9.88 -12.29 -15.40
N GLY A 171 -10.59 -12.02 -16.48
CA GLY A 171 -11.23 -13.05 -17.28
C GLY A 171 -10.58 -13.20 -18.63
N ALA A 172 -10.70 -14.40 -19.21
CA ALA A 172 -10.21 -14.70 -20.55
C ALA A 172 -8.71 -14.42 -20.72
N GLU A 173 -7.91 -14.67 -19.68
CA GLU A 173 -6.45 -14.69 -19.78
C GLU A 173 -6.03 -15.79 -20.76
N GLU A 174 -6.67 -16.95 -20.65
CA GLU A 174 -6.42 -18.17 -21.43
C GLU A 174 -6.69 -18.01 -22.93
N LEU A 175 -7.36 -16.91 -23.30
CA LEU A 175 -7.61 -16.51 -24.69
C LEU A 175 -6.57 -15.49 -25.21
N GLY A 176 -5.51 -15.23 -24.44
CA GLY A 176 -4.45 -14.28 -24.75
C GLY A 176 -4.62 -12.93 -24.05
N LEU A 177 -4.72 -12.94 -22.72
CA LEU A 177 -4.72 -11.75 -21.85
C LEU A 177 -5.89 -10.81 -22.09
N VAL A 178 -7.05 -11.33 -22.49
CA VAL A 178 -8.15 -10.49 -23.02
C VAL A 178 -8.69 -9.55 -21.94
N GLY A 179 -8.92 -10.06 -20.73
CA GLY A 179 -9.46 -9.26 -19.62
C GLY A 179 -8.53 -8.14 -19.16
N SER A 180 -7.27 -8.46 -18.88
CA SER A 180 -6.26 -7.47 -18.47
C SER A 180 -5.97 -6.44 -19.57
N LYS A 181 -5.86 -6.87 -20.85
CA LYS A 181 -5.79 -5.95 -21.99
C LYS A 181 -7.00 -5.03 -22.05
N TYR A 182 -8.21 -5.57 -21.88
CA TYR A 182 -9.42 -4.78 -21.89
C TYR A 182 -9.40 -3.73 -20.77
N TYR A 183 -9.00 -4.10 -19.55
CA TYR A 183 -8.88 -3.17 -18.43
C TYR A 183 -7.88 -2.05 -18.75
N VAL A 184 -6.65 -2.37 -19.13
CA VAL A 184 -5.60 -1.37 -19.39
C VAL A 184 -5.98 -0.46 -20.56
N ASN A 185 -6.53 -1.01 -21.65
CA ASN A 185 -6.92 -0.25 -22.84
C ASN A 185 -8.10 0.71 -22.58
N ASN A 186 -8.99 0.38 -21.64
CA ASN A 186 -10.13 1.22 -21.27
C ASN A 186 -9.86 2.08 -20.03
N LEU A 187 -8.68 1.96 -19.41
CA LEU A 187 -8.25 2.85 -18.35
C LEU A 187 -7.71 4.15 -18.95
N ALA A 188 -8.37 5.26 -18.64
CA ALA A 188 -7.93 6.59 -19.07
C ALA A 188 -6.49 6.86 -18.65
N THR A 189 -5.71 7.55 -19.48
CA THR A 189 -4.28 7.82 -19.23
C THR A 189 -4.04 8.46 -17.85
N ALA A 190 -4.91 9.39 -17.44
CA ALA A 190 -4.82 10.05 -16.13
C ALA A 190 -5.07 9.10 -14.95
N GLU A 191 -5.86 8.04 -15.14
CA GLU A 191 -6.05 7.01 -14.11
C GLU A 191 -4.90 5.99 -14.16
N ARG A 192 -4.39 5.69 -15.35
CA ARG A 192 -3.24 4.80 -15.52
C ARG A 192 -1.98 5.36 -14.89
N SER A 193 -1.76 6.68 -14.97
CA SER A 193 -0.60 7.34 -14.35
C SER A 193 -0.63 7.31 -12.82
N LYS A 194 -1.78 6.99 -12.20
CA LYS A 194 -1.90 6.82 -10.75
C LYS A 194 -1.48 5.43 -10.29
N LEU A 195 -1.30 4.47 -11.20
CA LEU A 195 -0.89 3.11 -10.84
C LEU A 195 0.58 3.11 -10.39
N ALA A 196 0.79 2.97 -9.09
CA ALA A 196 2.11 2.89 -8.49
C ALA A 196 2.79 1.54 -8.76
N GLY A 197 2.01 0.49 -9.04
CA GLY A 197 2.50 -0.80 -9.49
C GLY A 197 1.38 -1.83 -9.63
N TYR A 198 1.65 -2.90 -10.36
CA TYR A 198 0.76 -4.07 -10.51
C TYR A 198 1.51 -5.37 -10.15
N LEU A 199 1.01 -6.08 -9.14
CA LEU A 199 1.53 -7.36 -8.68
C LEU A 199 0.72 -8.51 -9.28
N ASN A 200 1.38 -9.43 -9.96
CA ASN A 200 0.75 -10.55 -10.67
C ASN A 200 1.04 -11.89 -10.00
N PHE A 201 0.01 -12.71 -9.83
CA PHE A 201 0.14 -14.04 -9.23
C PHE A 201 -0.55 -15.07 -10.08
N ASP A 202 0.27 -15.87 -10.74
CA ASP A 202 -0.13 -16.86 -11.71
C ASP A 202 0.62 -18.16 -11.42
N MET A 203 -0.12 -19.25 -11.20
CA MET A 203 0.42 -20.57 -10.81
C MET A 203 1.46 -20.52 -9.67
N ILE A 204 1.00 -20.27 -8.45
CA ILE A 204 1.85 -20.15 -7.25
C ILE A 204 1.85 -21.41 -6.36
N GLY A 205 1.20 -22.49 -6.80
CA GLY A 205 0.99 -23.71 -6.03
C GLY A 205 1.47 -24.99 -6.70
N SER A 206 2.36 -24.92 -7.70
CA SER A 206 2.75 -26.07 -8.53
C SER A 206 3.23 -27.26 -7.68
N PRO A 207 2.84 -28.52 -8.02
CA PRO A 207 3.07 -29.69 -7.18
C PRO A 207 4.56 -30.05 -7.01
N ASN A 208 5.41 -29.67 -7.96
CA ASN A 208 6.86 -29.83 -7.93
C ASN A 208 7.54 -28.46 -8.03
N PRO A 209 7.37 -27.56 -7.05
CA PRO A 209 7.50 -26.11 -7.23
C PRO A 209 8.94 -25.63 -7.40
N GLY A 210 9.13 -24.58 -8.19
CA GLY A 210 10.22 -23.62 -8.03
C GLY A 210 9.75 -22.38 -7.27
N TYR A 211 10.68 -21.47 -6.96
CA TYR A 211 10.36 -20.15 -6.41
C TYR A 211 10.93 -19.08 -7.32
N PHE A 212 10.10 -18.62 -8.25
CA PHE A 212 10.46 -17.66 -9.28
C PHE A 212 9.89 -16.28 -8.95
N VAL A 213 10.72 -15.26 -9.09
CA VAL A 213 10.35 -13.84 -8.93
C VAL A 213 10.57 -13.15 -10.28
N TYR A 214 9.64 -12.29 -10.67
CA TYR A 214 9.72 -11.56 -11.93
C TYR A 214 10.84 -10.52 -11.88
N ASP A 215 11.69 -10.44 -12.91
CA ASP A 215 12.79 -9.47 -13.05
C ASP A 215 12.33 -8.23 -13.83
N ASP A 216 11.35 -7.52 -13.27
CA ASP A 216 10.69 -6.37 -13.88
C ASP A 216 11.03 -5.06 -13.15
N ASP A 217 10.17 -4.58 -12.25
CA ASP A 217 10.47 -3.43 -11.41
C ASP A 217 11.41 -3.82 -10.26
N PRO A 218 12.57 -3.16 -10.08
CA PRO A 218 13.56 -3.57 -9.10
C PRO A 218 13.10 -3.40 -7.65
N VAL A 219 12.16 -2.50 -7.36
CA VAL A 219 11.63 -2.30 -6.00
C VAL A 219 10.66 -3.43 -5.65
N ILE A 220 9.78 -3.77 -6.58
CA ILE A 220 8.83 -4.88 -6.42
C ILE A 220 9.59 -6.21 -6.34
N GLU A 221 10.54 -6.44 -7.26
CA GLU A 221 11.36 -7.66 -7.28
C GLU A 221 12.12 -7.83 -5.95
N GLN A 222 12.80 -6.78 -5.48
CA GLN A 222 13.56 -6.84 -4.24
C GLN A 222 12.67 -7.11 -3.03
N THR A 223 11.45 -6.55 -3.00
CA THR A 223 10.48 -6.80 -1.92
C THR A 223 10.16 -8.29 -1.78
N PHE A 224 9.96 -9.00 -2.90
CA PHE A 224 9.75 -10.44 -2.87
C PHE A 224 11.03 -11.21 -2.51
N LYS A 225 12.18 -10.83 -3.08
CA LYS A 225 13.47 -11.47 -2.76
C LYS A 225 13.82 -11.35 -1.28
N ASP A 226 13.54 -10.21 -0.66
CA ASP A 226 13.78 -9.97 0.77
C ASP A 226 12.91 -10.89 1.65
N TYR A 227 11.64 -11.06 1.30
CA TYR A 227 10.76 -12.01 1.99
C TYR A 227 11.33 -13.43 1.95
N TYR A 228 11.72 -13.92 0.77
CA TYR A 228 12.29 -15.27 0.61
C TYR A 228 13.66 -15.42 1.28
N ALA A 229 14.51 -14.38 1.24
CA ALA A 229 15.78 -14.36 1.94
C ALA A 229 15.59 -14.47 3.46
N GLY A 230 14.57 -13.81 4.02
CA GLY A 230 14.17 -13.95 5.43
C GLY A 230 13.83 -15.40 5.82
N LEU A 231 13.36 -16.21 4.87
CA LEU A 231 13.07 -17.64 5.06
C LEU A 231 14.25 -18.56 4.68
N SER A 232 15.39 -18.00 4.27
CA SER A 232 16.53 -18.74 3.72
C SER A 232 16.15 -19.60 2.51
N ILE A 233 15.21 -19.12 1.69
CA ILE A 233 14.78 -19.78 0.46
C ILE A 233 15.41 -19.03 -0.73
N PRO A 234 16.27 -19.69 -1.53
CA PRO A 234 16.80 -19.06 -2.73
C PRO A 234 15.70 -18.90 -3.79
N THR A 235 15.68 -17.78 -4.51
CA THR A 235 14.79 -17.56 -5.66
C THR A 235 15.57 -17.62 -6.97
N GLU A 236 14.87 -17.82 -8.09
CA GLU A 236 15.40 -17.58 -9.45
C GLU A 236 14.55 -16.53 -10.17
N ILE A 237 15.12 -15.95 -11.21
CA ILE A 237 14.39 -15.09 -12.14
C ILE A 237 13.36 -15.96 -12.89
N GLU A 238 12.14 -15.44 -13.01
CA GLU A 238 11.10 -15.99 -13.87
C GLU A 238 11.52 -15.88 -15.35
N THR A 239 11.46 -16.98 -16.10
CA THR A 239 11.86 -17.02 -17.53
C THR A 239 10.97 -17.91 -18.40
N GLU A 240 10.06 -18.68 -17.81
CA GLU A 240 9.18 -19.63 -18.49
C GLU A 240 7.88 -18.93 -18.95
N GLY A 241 7.34 -18.04 -18.12
CA GLY A 241 6.12 -17.29 -18.32
C GLY A 241 6.28 -15.88 -18.88
N ASP A 242 7.52 -15.38 -19.07
CA ASP A 242 7.81 -13.98 -19.43
C ASP A 242 6.88 -13.42 -20.52
N GLY A 243 6.13 -12.37 -20.16
CA GLY A 243 5.20 -11.66 -21.04
C GLY A 243 3.91 -12.41 -21.40
N ARG A 244 3.68 -13.60 -20.85
CA ARG A 244 2.52 -14.47 -21.16
C ARG A 244 1.45 -14.50 -20.08
N SER A 245 1.46 -13.55 -19.14
CA SER A 245 0.43 -13.42 -18.11
C SER A 245 -0.02 -11.95 -17.96
N ASP A 246 -0.98 -11.69 -17.07
CA ASP A 246 -1.72 -10.41 -17.01
C ASP A 246 -0.89 -9.18 -16.61
N HIS A 247 0.37 -9.36 -16.19
CA HIS A 247 1.32 -8.24 -16.00
C HIS A 247 1.72 -7.59 -17.31
N ALA A 248 1.72 -8.33 -18.43
CA ALA A 248 2.25 -7.83 -19.69
C ALA A 248 1.53 -6.58 -20.23
N PRO A 249 0.19 -6.47 -20.20
CA PRO A 249 -0.50 -5.24 -20.61
C PRO A 249 -0.15 -4.03 -19.75
N PHE A 250 0.08 -4.22 -18.45
CA PHE A 250 0.50 -3.14 -17.53
C PHE A 250 1.93 -2.70 -17.82
N LYS A 251 2.87 -3.66 -17.94
CA LYS A 251 4.27 -3.42 -18.33
C LYS A 251 4.37 -2.67 -19.66
N ASN A 252 3.62 -3.10 -20.68
CA ASN A 252 3.57 -2.46 -21.99
C ASN A 252 3.00 -1.03 -21.94
N ALA A 253 2.22 -0.71 -20.91
CA ALA A 253 1.67 0.61 -20.70
C ALA A 253 2.50 1.49 -19.76
N GLY A 254 3.69 1.04 -19.37
CA GLY A 254 4.64 1.78 -18.53
C GLY A 254 4.37 1.73 -17.04
N VAL A 255 3.50 0.82 -16.58
CA VAL A 255 3.23 0.62 -15.15
C VAL A 255 4.30 -0.31 -14.57
N PRO A 256 4.91 0.00 -13.42
CA PRO A 256 5.80 -0.93 -12.71
C PRO A 256 5.08 -2.25 -12.41
N VAL A 257 5.73 -3.39 -12.67
CA VAL A 257 5.14 -4.70 -12.41
C VAL A 257 6.11 -5.61 -11.67
N GLY A 258 5.57 -6.64 -11.05
CA GLY A 258 6.32 -7.79 -10.58
C GLY A 258 5.35 -8.90 -10.17
N GLY A 259 5.87 -10.02 -9.70
CA GLY A 259 5.03 -11.17 -9.44
C GLY A 259 5.81 -12.39 -8.97
N LEU A 260 5.05 -13.43 -8.67
CA LEU A 260 5.55 -14.72 -8.22
C LEU A 260 5.02 -15.82 -9.15
N PHE A 261 5.84 -16.85 -9.33
CA PHE A 261 5.51 -18.04 -10.11
C PHE A 261 6.19 -19.26 -9.50
N SER A 262 5.57 -20.43 -9.66
CA SER A 262 6.10 -21.70 -9.14
C SER A 262 6.47 -22.72 -10.21
N GLY A 263 6.43 -22.32 -11.49
CA GLY A 263 6.77 -23.17 -12.64
C GLY A 263 5.55 -23.86 -13.25
N ALA A 264 5.56 -24.09 -14.57
CA ALA A 264 4.48 -24.76 -15.28
C ALA A 264 4.96 -26.08 -15.91
N ASP A 265 4.98 -26.20 -17.23
CA ASP A 265 5.31 -27.43 -17.94
C ASP A 265 6.82 -27.66 -18.10
N TYR A 266 7.66 -26.67 -17.77
CA TYR A 266 9.12 -26.81 -17.83
C TYR A 266 9.62 -27.85 -16.83
N THR A 267 10.67 -28.55 -17.24
CA THR A 267 11.27 -29.61 -16.44
C THR A 267 12.18 -29.04 -15.36
N LYS A 268 11.88 -29.38 -14.09
CA LYS A 268 12.75 -29.07 -12.96
C LYS A 268 14.13 -29.72 -13.15
N THR A 269 15.18 -28.90 -13.12
CA THR A 269 16.56 -29.37 -13.23
C THR A 269 17.05 -30.02 -11.93
N SER A 270 18.14 -30.80 -12.00
CA SER A 270 18.79 -31.35 -10.81
C SER A 270 19.28 -30.27 -9.84
N ALA A 271 19.78 -29.13 -10.35
CA ALA A 271 20.21 -28.01 -9.51
C ALA A 271 19.02 -27.39 -8.76
N GLN A 272 17.89 -27.19 -9.44
CA GLN A 272 16.65 -26.71 -8.82
C GLN A 272 16.11 -27.69 -7.78
N ALA A 273 16.14 -29.00 -8.05
CA ALA A 273 15.74 -30.01 -7.08
C ALA A 273 16.67 -30.05 -5.85
N GLN A 274 17.97 -29.77 -6.00
CA GLN A 274 18.89 -29.70 -4.86
C GLN A 274 18.55 -28.55 -3.91
N LYS A 275 18.12 -27.39 -4.41
CA LYS A 275 17.81 -26.22 -3.57
C LYS A 275 16.36 -26.16 -3.07
N TRP A 276 15.40 -26.70 -3.82
CA TRP A 276 13.97 -26.59 -3.49
C TRP A 276 13.31 -27.93 -3.16
N GLY A 277 14.03 -29.03 -3.33
CA GLY A 277 13.45 -30.37 -3.27
C GLY A 277 12.57 -30.67 -4.48
N GLY A 278 11.71 -31.69 -4.32
CA GLY A 278 10.86 -32.22 -5.39
C GLY A 278 11.60 -33.22 -6.27
N THR A 279 11.19 -33.34 -7.54
CA THR A 279 11.68 -34.37 -8.46
C THR A 279 12.32 -33.73 -9.69
N ALA A 280 13.64 -33.89 -9.83
CA ALA A 280 14.35 -33.50 -11.03
C ALA A 280 13.90 -34.35 -12.24
N GLY A 281 13.88 -33.76 -13.43
CA GLY A 281 13.44 -34.45 -14.64
C GLY A 281 11.92 -34.59 -14.77
N GLN A 282 11.14 -33.94 -13.90
CA GLN A 282 9.68 -33.83 -14.00
C GLN A 282 9.29 -32.36 -14.14
N ALA A 283 8.15 -32.09 -14.77
CA ALA A 283 7.60 -30.74 -14.85
C ALA A 283 7.36 -30.15 -13.45
N PHE A 284 7.35 -28.82 -13.34
CA PHE A 284 6.91 -28.14 -12.11
C PHE A 284 5.43 -28.43 -11.83
N ASP A 285 4.61 -28.39 -12.88
CA ASP A 285 3.22 -28.82 -12.91
C ASP A 285 2.99 -29.81 -14.06
N ARG A 286 2.74 -31.08 -13.72
CA ARG A 286 2.46 -32.15 -14.71
C ARG A 286 1.02 -32.13 -15.21
N CYS A 287 0.17 -31.32 -14.60
CA CYS A 287 -1.24 -31.16 -14.92
C CYS A 287 -1.53 -29.78 -15.52
N TYR A 288 -0.51 -29.02 -15.93
CA TYR A 288 -0.68 -27.77 -16.66
C TYR A 288 -1.69 -27.92 -17.82
N HIS A 289 -2.67 -27.01 -17.87
CA HIS A 289 -3.79 -27.01 -18.82
C HIS A 289 -4.54 -28.36 -18.97
N SER A 290 -4.57 -29.19 -17.92
CA SER A 290 -5.08 -30.56 -17.97
C SER A 290 -6.20 -30.81 -16.97
N SER A 291 -7.03 -31.81 -17.24
CA SER A 291 -8.15 -32.20 -16.35
C SER A 291 -7.74 -32.60 -14.93
N CYS A 292 -6.48 -32.99 -14.73
CA CYS A 292 -5.94 -33.35 -13.42
C CYS A 292 -5.49 -32.14 -12.59
N ASP A 293 -5.55 -30.92 -13.13
CA ASP A 293 -5.35 -29.70 -12.34
C ASP A 293 -6.55 -29.44 -11.42
N THR A 294 -6.47 -30.09 -10.26
CA THR A 294 -7.50 -30.21 -9.23
C THR A 294 -6.92 -29.82 -7.88
N THR A 295 -7.70 -29.87 -6.80
CA THR A 295 -7.18 -29.63 -5.44
C THR A 295 -6.10 -30.62 -5.00
N ALA A 296 -5.92 -31.75 -5.70
CA ALA A 296 -4.81 -32.67 -5.47
C ALA A 296 -3.50 -32.23 -6.17
N ASN A 297 -3.55 -31.25 -7.07
CA ASN A 297 -2.44 -30.75 -7.87
C ASN A 297 -1.74 -29.54 -7.23
N ILE A 298 -1.74 -29.46 -5.90
CA ILE A 298 -1.20 -28.32 -5.17
C ILE A 298 -0.10 -28.77 -4.20
N ASN A 299 1.02 -28.05 -4.21
CA ASN A 299 2.01 -28.11 -3.15
C ASN A 299 1.64 -27.11 -2.04
N ASP A 300 1.21 -27.62 -0.90
CA ASP A 300 0.78 -26.80 0.25
C ASP A 300 1.87 -25.84 0.73
N THR A 301 3.13 -26.26 0.78
CA THR A 301 4.24 -25.40 1.22
C THR A 301 4.52 -24.25 0.25
N ALA A 302 4.43 -24.48 -1.06
CA ALA A 302 4.58 -23.41 -2.04
C ALA A 302 3.41 -22.43 -2.01
N LEU A 303 2.18 -22.95 -1.91
CA LEU A 303 0.99 -22.11 -1.80
C LEU A 303 1.03 -21.21 -0.55
N ASP A 304 1.43 -21.76 0.59
CA ASP A 304 1.58 -21.04 1.86
C ASP A 304 2.60 -19.90 1.74
N ARG A 305 3.85 -20.23 1.38
CA ARG A 305 4.94 -19.26 1.23
C ARG A 305 4.63 -18.15 0.24
N ASN A 306 4.04 -18.50 -0.91
CA ASN A 306 3.66 -17.49 -1.90
C ASN A 306 2.50 -16.61 -1.40
N SER A 307 1.53 -17.18 -0.68
CA SER A 307 0.41 -16.40 -0.11
C SER A 307 0.89 -15.38 0.90
N ASP A 308 1.81 -15.77 1.78
CA ASP A 308 2.44 -14.86 2.73
C ASP A 308 3.32 -13.81 2.04
N ALA A 309 4.07 -14.20 0.99
CA ALA A 309 4.88 -13.27 0.20
C ALA A 309 3.99 -12.21 -0.50
N ILE A 310 2.81 -12.61 -0.98
CA ILE A 310 1.81 -11.70 -1.56
C ILE A 310 1.36 -10.67 -0.52
N ALA A 311 0.97 -11.12 0.67
CA ALA A 311 0.56 -10.22 1.75
C ALA A 311 1.71 -9.30 2.19
N HIS A 312 2.93 -9.84 2.31
CA HIS A 312 4.13 -9.05 2.59
C HIS A 312 4.31 -7.93 1.58
N ALA A 313 4.29 -8.23 0.28
CA ALA A 313 4.45 -7.23 -0.77
C ALA A 313 3.31 -6.20 -0.78
N VAL A 314 2.05 -6.63 -0.62
CA VAL A 314 0.90 -5.71 -0.54
C VAL A 314 1.06 -4.74 0.64
N TRP A 315 1.42 -5.22 1.83
CA TRP A 315 1.63 -4.35 2.99
C TRP A 315 2.82 -3.40 2.80
N THR A 316 3.97 -3.94 2.40
CA THR A 316 5.22 -3.18 2.25
C THR A 316 5.10 -2.12 1.17
N LEU A 317 4.51 -2.45 0.02
CA LEU A 317 4.42 -1.55 -1.12
C LEU A 317 3.23 -0.58 -1.03
N SER A 318 2.21 -0.87 -0.22
CA SER A 318 1.07 0.03 0.01
C SER A 318 1.27 0.99 1.16
N ALA A 319 2.22 0.70 2.05
CA ALA A 319 2.86 1.75 2.81
C ALA A 319 3.38 2.80 1.82
N GLY A 320 3.22 4.07 2.13
CA GLY A 320 3.79 5.17 1.36
C GLY A 320 5.28 4.92 1.26
N THR A 321 5.97 5.59 0.33
CA THR A 321 7.43 5.58 0.37
C THR A 321 7.92 6.33 1.60
N THR A 322 7.78 5.72 2.78
CA THR A 322 8.80 5.74 3.79
C THR A 322 9.80 4.66 3.32
N THR A 323 10.71 4.96 2.41
CA THR A 323 12.03 5.27 2.96
C THR A 323 11.85 6.41 3.94
N PRO A 324 11.77 6.16 5.27
CA PRO A 324 11.97 7.25 6.18
C PRO A 324 13.30 7.87 5.74
N PRO A 325 13.37 9.16 5.37
CA PRO A 325 14.64 9.84 5.57
C PRO A 325 14.91 9.57 7.04
N THR A 326 16.04 8.94 7.36
CA THR A 326 16.32 8.27 8.65
C THR A 326 16.25 9.24 9.84
N GLY A 327 15.05 9.67 10.21
CA GLY A 327 14.84 10.98 10.80
C GLY A 327 13.38 11.29 11.13
N THR A 328 13.15 11.86 12.32
CA THR A 328 11.86 12.43 12.73
C THR A 328 11.42 13.50 11.74
N VAL A 329 10.19 13.36 11.22
CA VAL A 329 9.54 14.31 10.32
C VAL A 329 8.71 15.32 11.13
N PHE A 330 8.78 16.59 10.75
CA PHE A 330 7.90 17.64 11.25
C PHE A 330 7.26 18.33 10.05
N SER A 331 5.93 18.44 10.00
CA SER A 331 5.21 18.93 8.83
C SER A 331 4.07 19.88 9.19
N ASN A 332 3.62 20.63 8.18
CA ASN A 332 2.43 21.45 8.21
C ASN A 332 1.66 21.26 6.91
N ALA A 333 0.39 20.86 7.02
CA ALA A 333 -0.54 20.61 5.91
C ALA A 333 -1.71 21.62 5.89
N ALA A 334 -1.55 22.77 6.53
CA ALA A 334 -2.52 23.85 6.46
C ALA A 334 -2.27 24.68 5.20
N ASP A 335 -3.31 24.82 4.40
CA ASP A 335 -3.28 25.65 3.19
C ASP A 335 -2.88 27.09 3.51
N VAL A 336 -1.86 27.59 2.80
CA VAL A 336 -1.48 29.01 2.84
C VAL A 336 -1.54 29.57 1.43
N ALA A 337 -2.56 30.40 1.18
CA ALA A 337 -2.73 31.08 -0.10
C ALA A 337 -1.50 31.91 -0.46
N VAL A 338 -1.00 31.72 -1.67
CA VAL A 338 0.10 32.51 -2.25
C VAL A 338 -0.54 33.59 -3.12
N PRO A 339 -0.39 34.88 -2.78
CA PRO A 339 -0.95 35.97 -3.57
C PRO A 339 -0.20 36.14 -4.89
N ASP A 340 -0.95 36.26 -5.99
CA ASP A 340 -0.45 36.56 -7.34
C ASP A 340 0.39 37.85 -7.35
N ASN A 341 1.63 37.77 -7.84
CA ASN A 341 2.65 38.82 -7.81
C ASN A 341 2.77 39.57 -6.47
N GLY A 342 2.56 38.87 -5.36
CA GLY A 342 2.32 39.46 -4.05
C GLY A 342 3.52 39.47 -3.10
N ALA A 343 3.22 39.82 -1.85
CA ALA A 343 4.16 39.65 -0.74
C ALA A 343 4.39 38.16 -0.47
N ALA A 344 5.60 37.80 -0.03
CA ALA A 344 5.91 36.43 0.37
C ALA A 344 5.04 36.00 1.56
N VAL A 345 4.54 34.77 1.52
CA VAL A 345 3.79 34.15 2.62
C VAL A 345 4.64 33.10 3.32
N THR A 346 4.33 32.80 4.58
CA THR A 346 5.06 31.79 5.36
C THR A 346 4.13 30.77 5.99
N SER A 347 4.48 29.48 5.88
CA SER A 347 3.86 28.37 6.60
C SER A 347 4.84 27.84 7.67
N PRO A 348 4.51 27.87 8.98
CA PRO A 348 5.43 27.45 10.04
C PRO A 348 5.34 25.95 10.36
N VAL A 349 6.45 25.35 10.78
CA VAL A 349 6.54 24.01 11.38
C VAL A 349 7.30 24.10 12.71
N SER A 350 6.70 23.60 13.78
CA SER A 350 7.34 23.53 15.10
C SER A 350 8.11 22.23 15.24
N VAL A 351 9.44 22.32 15.26
CA VAL A 351 10.34 21.20 15.52
C VAL A 351 10.64 21.15 17.01
N THR A 352 10.27 20.06 17.68
CA THR A 352 10.48 19.88 19.13
C THR A 352 11.16 18.55 19.44
N GLY A 353 11.84 18.44 20.58
CA GLY A 353 12.44 17.17 21.03
C GLY A 353 13.75 16.78 20.34
N ARG A 354 14.34 17.68 19.54
CA ARG A 354 15.68 17.54 18.98
C ARG A 354 16.72 18.28 19.84
N THR A 355 17.91 17.71 19.97
CA THR A 355 19.08 18.35 20.59
C THR A 355 20.13 18.62 19.51
N GLY A 356 20.91 19.69 19.68
CA GLY A 356 21.95 20.07 18.73
C GLY A 356 21.42 20.73 17.45
N ASN A 357 22.27 20.74 16.42
CA ASN A 357 21.99 21.37 15.14
C ASN A 357 21.26 20.42 14.16
N ALA A 358 20.63 20.99 13.14
CA ALA A 358 20.03 20.25 12.04
C ALA A 358 21.12 19.49 11.23
N PRO A 359 20.78 18.44 10.46
CA PRO A 359 21.75 17.76 9.62
C PRO A 359 22.21 18.63 8.43
N SER A 360 23.38 18.30 7.88
CA SER A 360 23.85 18.88 6.60
C SER A 360 23.10 18.37 5.37
N ALA A 361 22.22 17.37 5.56
CA ALA A 361 21.36 16.79 4.54
C ALA A 361 19.87 16.89 4.92
N LEU A 362 19.47 18.00 5.54
CA LEU A 362 18.08 18.25 5.95
C LEU A 362 17.16 18.16 4.73
N LYS A 363 16.16 17.29 4.79
CA LYS A 363 15.20 17.12 3.70
C LYS A 363 14.02 18.06 3.88
N VAL A 364 13.65 18.77 2.81
CA VAL A 364 12.53 19.70 2.79
C VAL A 364 11.56 19.26 1.71
N ALA A 365 10.52 18.53 2.09
CA ALA A 365 9.45 18.13 1.17
C ALA A 365 8.46 19.29 1.04
N VAL A 366 8.10 19.64 -0.19
CA VAL A 366 7.11 20.68 -0.48
C VAL A 366 6.08 20.16 -1.47
N ASP A 367 4.82 20.51 -1.23
CA ASP A 367 3.71 20.42 -2.15
C ASP A 367 3.05 21.81 -2.22
N ILE A 368 3.28 22.50 -3.33
CA ILE A 368 2.72 23.82 -3.61
C ILE A 368 1.90 23.70 -4.89
N LYS A 369 0.60 24.00 -4.81
CA LYS A 369 -0.27 24.03 -5.99
C LYS A 369 -0.13 25.38 -6.66
N HIS A 370 0.18 25.39 -7.96
CA HIS A 370 0.33 26.62 -8.77
C HIS A 370 0.18 26.27 -10.25
N THR A 371 -0.50 27.12 -11.03
CA THR A 371 -0.73 26.91 -12.47
C THR A 371 0.49 27.23 -13.34
N TYR A 372 1.51 27.89 -12.77
CA TYR A 372 2.81 28.09 -13.43
C TYR A 372 3.92 28.11 -12.40
N ARG A 373 4.56 26.97 -12.14
CA ARG A 373 5.53 26.87 -11.02
C ARG A 373 6.79 27.70 -11.23
N GLY A 374 7.06 28.12 -12.47
CA GLY A 374 8.15 29.00 -12.84
C GLY A 374 8.09 30.37 -12.17
N ASP A 375 6.93 30.79 -11.67
CA ASP A 375 6.78 32.11 -11.03
C ASP A 375 7.18 32.09 -9.56
N LEU A 376 7.37 30.91 -8.99
CA LEU A 376 7.59 30.75 -7.56
C LEU A 376 9.07 30.86 -7.17
N VAL A 377 9.32 31.68 -6.16
CA VAL A 377 10.51 31.64 -5.31
C VAL A 377 10.15 30.93 -4.02
N VAL A 378 10.94 29.91 -3.66
CA VAL A 378 10.72 29.08 -2.46
C VAL A 378 11.98 29.07 -1.60
N ASP A 379 11.83 29.49 -0.35
CA ASP A 379 12.89 29.57 0.65
C ASP A 379 12.50 28.77 1.92
N LEU A 380 13.45 28.07 2.52
CA LEU A 380 13.34 27.56 3.90
C LEU A 380 13.92 28.60 4.85
N LEU A 381 13.18 28.99 5.88
CA LEU A 381 13.65 29.84 6.98
C LEU A 381 13.91 28.99 8.22
N ALA A 382 15.14 29.08 8.73
CA ALA A 382 15.57 28.51 10.00
C ALA A 382 15.00 29.29 11.21
N PRO A 383 15.05 28.73 12.43
CA PRO A 383 14.51 29.38 13.63
C PRO A 383 15.16 30.72 13.96
N ASP A 384 16.40 30.94 13.55
CA ASP A 384 17.14 32.20 13.71
C ASP A 384 16.82 33.23 12.60
N GLY A 385 16.03 32.83 11.58
CA GLY A 385 15.68 33.65 10.42
C GLY A 385 16.57 33.47 9.20
N THR A 386 17.62 32.63 9.26
CA THR A 386 18.50 32.33 8.12
C THR A 386 17.69 31.66 7.00
N ALA A 387 17.86 32.15 5.76
CA ALA A 387 17.11 31.69 4.60
C ALA A 387 17.94 30.79 3.68
N TYR A 388 17.35 29.69 3.23
CA TYR A 388 17.92 28.73 2.27
C TYR A 388 17.05 28.63 1.03
N ARG A 389 17.62 29.00 -0.13
CA ARG A 389 16.95 28.93 -1.43
C ARG A 389 16.73 27.49 -1.84
N LEU A 390 15.45 27.10 -1.96
CA LEU A 390 15.04 25.80 -2.48
C LEU A 390 14.79 25.88 -4.00
N LYS A 391 14.07 26.92 -4.43
CA LYS A 391 13.71 27.15 -5.84
C LYS A 391 13.78 28.62 -6.21
N ASN A 392 14.42 28.90 -7.34
CA ASN A 392 14.34 30.20 -8.02
C ASN A 392 13.16 30.21 -9.00
N SER A 393 12.61 31.41 -9.25
CA SER A 393 11.73 31.65 -10.38
C SER A 393 12.47 31.39 -11.70
N SER A 394 11.77 30.84 -12.68
CA SER A 394 12.27 30.52 -14.01
C SER A 394 11.16 30.69 -15.04
N GLY A 395 11.29 31.69 -15.92
CA GLY A 395 10.31 31.96 -16.97
C GLY A 395 10.15 30.81 -18.00
N SER A 396 11.04 29.83 -18.02
CA SER A 396 10.95 28.64 -18.88
C SER A 396 10.34 27.40 -18.20
N ASP A 397 10.01 27.47 -16.90
CA ASP A 397 9.48 26.34 -16.12
C ASP A 397 7.94 26.42 -16.04
N SER A 398 7.29 26.12 -17.17
CA SER A 398 5.85 26.29 -17.37
C SER A 398 4.98 25.15 -16.84
N ALA A 399 5.51 24.30 -15.99
CA ALA A 399 4.75 23.17 -15.45
C ALA A 399 3.94 23.59 -14.22
N ASP A 400 2.84 22.90 -13.98
CA ASP A 400 2.07 23.08 -12.76
C ASP A 400 2.83 22.52 -11.55
N ASN A 401 2.58 23.15 -10.39
CA ASN A 401 2.91 22.69 -9.05
C ASN A 401 4.40 22.49 -8.73
N VAL A 402 4.78 22.73 -7.48
CA VAL A 402 6.09 22.35 -6.94
C VAL A 402 5.88 21.19 -5.97
N ILE A 403 6.05 19.96 -6.48
CA ILE A 403 5.95 18.73 -5.69
C ILE A 403 7.33 18.05 -5.75
N THR A 404 8.15 18.29 -4.73
CA THR A 404 9.52 17.77 -4.70
C THR A 404 10.13 17.80 -3.29
N THR A 405 11.25 17.11 -3.10
CA THR A 405 12.04 17.16 -1.88
C THR A 405 13.40 17.79 -2.14
N TYR A 406 13.69 18.90 -1.48
CA TYR A 406 14.99 19.55 -1.50
C TYR A 406 15.92 19.00 -0.40
N THR A 407 17.22 19.14 -0.59
CA THR A 407 18.23 18.84 0.43
C THR A 407 18.98 20.12 0.77
N VAL A 408 18.98 20.50 2.04
CA VAL A 408 19.60 21.73 2.55
C VAL A 408 20.70 21.37 3.55
N ASN A 409 21.84 22.04 3.44
CA ASN A 409 22.84 22.00 4.49
C ASN A 409 22.49 22.99 5.59
N ALA A 410 21.78 22.51 6.61
CA ALA A 410 21.37 23.28 7.78
C ALA A 410 22.23 22.99 9.02
N SER A 411 23.45 22.46 8.85
CA SER A 411 24.30 22.03 9.98
C SER A 411 24.76 23.15 10.92
N SER A 412 24.61 24.41 10.51
CA SER A 412 24.80 25.59 11.37
C SER A 412 23.60 25.91 12.27
N GLU A 413 22.42 25.39 11.94
CA GLU A 413 21.16 25.83 12.53
C GLU A 413 20.75 24.94 13.70
N THR A 414 20.18 25.55 14.74
CA THR A 414 19.59 24.77 15.84
C THR A 414 18.39 23.98 15.32
N ALA A 415 18.35 22.67 15.55
CA ALA A 415 17.28 21.82 15.02
C ALA A 415 15.91 22.15 15.63
N ASN A 416 15.87 22.35 16.95
CA ASN A 416 14.67 22.63 17.74
C ASN A 416 14.26 24.10 17.61
N GLY A 417 13.02 24.36 17.20
CA GLY A 417 12.52 25.71 16.95
C GLY A 417 11.44 25.75 15.87
N THR A 418 10.98 26.96 15.54
CA THR A 418 10.00 27.16 14.48
C THR A 418 10.70 27.40 13.15
N TRP A 419 10.62 26.43 12.26
CA TRP A 419 11.04 26.57 10.87
C TRP A 419 9.87 27.09 10.03
N LYS A 420 10.14 27.74 8.90
CA LYS A 420 9.08 28.24 8.01
C LYS A 420 9.41 27.97 6.56
N LEU A 421 8.43 27.53 5.78
CA LEU A 421 8.51 27.60 4.32
C LEU A 421 8.00 28.97 3.91
N GLN A 422 8.82 29.73 3.19
CA GLN A 422 8.45 31.00 2.58
C GLN A 422 8.26 30.81 1.08
N VAL A 423 7.09 31.20 0.58
CA VAL A 423 6.77 31.13 -0.86
C VAL A 423 6.35 32.51 -1.34
N ARG A 424 6.87 32.90 -2.50
CA ARG A 424 6.49 34.13 -3.17
C ARG A 424 6.27 33.85 -4.65
N ASP A 425 5.12 34.26 -5.14
CA ASP A 425 4.91 34.44 -6.57
C ASP A 425 5.48 35.80 -6.99
N VAL A 426 6.34 35.81 -8.01
CA VAL A 426 7.00 37.01 -8.54
C VAL A 426 6.50 37.41 -9.93
N ALA A 427 5.53 36.69 -10.49
CA ALA A 427 4.90 37.04 -11.76
C ALA A 427 3.39 37.21 -11.57
N ALA A 428 2.73 37.75 -12.59
CA ALA A 428 1.29 37.99 -12.56
C ALA A 428 0.55 36.90 -13.35
N GLN A 429 -0.74 36.68 -13.06
CA GLN A 429 -1.74 35.85 -13.79
C GLN A 429 -1.96 34.45 -13.22
N ASP A 430 -1.03 33.93 -12.43
CA ASP A 430 -1.10 32.61 -11.85
C ASP A 430 -1.37 32.73 -10.35
N THR A 431 -2.07 31.73 -9.79
CA THR A 431 -2.39 31.72 -8.36
C THR A 431 -2.16 30.34 -7.80
N GLY A 432 -1.95 30.27 -6.50
CA GLY A 432 -1.73 28.99 -5.85
C GLY A 432 -1.74 29.06 -4.34
N TYR A 433 -1.35 27.96 -3.72
CA TYR A 433 -1.25 27.84 -2.27
C TYR A 433 -0.20 26.79 -1.91
N ILE A 434 0.42 26.96 -0.74
CA ILE A 434 1.16 25.90 -0.08
C ILE A 434 0.11 24.91 0.42
N ASP A 435 0.11 23.69 -0.09
CA ASP A 435 -0.81 22.62 0.33
C ASP A 435 -0.23 21.90 1.54
N SER A 436 1.03 21.45 1.42
CA SER A 436 1.74 20.84 2.54
C SER A 436 3.25 20.95 2.39
N TRP A 437 3.96 20.89 3.51
CA TRP A 437 5.41 20.79 3.52
C TRP A 437 5.93 20.19 4.82
N GLY A 438 7.19 19.76 4.84
CA GLY A 438 7.82 19.27 6.05
C GLY A 438 9.33 19.13 5.98
N LEU A 439 9.92 18.97 7.16
CA LEU A 439 11.34 18.77 7.39
C LEU A 439 11.60 17.35 7.87
N THR A 440 12.64 16.72 7.34
CA THR A 440 13.15 15.47 7.89
C THR A 440 14.60 15.61 8.31
N PHE A 441 14.83 15.37 9.61
CA PHE A 441 16.06 15.65 10.35
C PHE A 441 16.92 14.42 10.62
#